data_AF-K2C5A4-F1
#
_entry.id   AF-K2C5A4-F1
#
_cell.length_a   1.000
_cell.length_b   1.000
_cell.length_c   1.000
_cell.angle_alpha   90.00
_cell.angle_beta   90.00
_cell.angle_gamma   90.00
#
_symmetry.space_group_name_H-M   'P 1'
#
loop_
_entity.id
_entity.type
_entity.pdbx_description
1 polymer ?
#
loop_
_entity_poly.entity_id
_entity_poly.type
_entity_poly.pdbx_seq_one_letter_code
_entity_poly.pdbx_strand_id
1 'polypeptide(L)'
;MARIGGSLSADGGESILASGVGEDARIYNFTGKVEVNAGDEVSIQISQVNVPEIRVKAGSDIELFLPENANCQLDLRSGGESIKVHAGGQEVELEGREFSVPLGSGGALVSLTAGDSIMVTDRENAANDEHDSFWDSDHWKDFGFDIGRQVRESLKIAGDSVDMAIKQAGKAGKVAGREVERVFRDLEENRFRPGPRSNVVGFSMGENQPEAPAAKAGPSDEERMLVLKMLQEKKITVEEAEKLLNALDR
;
A
#
# COMPACT_ATOMS: atom_id res chain seq x y z
N MET A 1 -23.22 -15.44 14.72
CA MET A 1 -22.96 -16.29 13.54
C MET A 1 -24.29 -16.66 12.91
N ALA A 2 -24.50 -16.27 11.66
CA ALA A 2 -25.74 -16.58 10.95
C ALA A 2 -25.66 -17.97 10.30
N ARG A 3 -26.83 -18.61 10.14
CA ARG A 3 -27.00 -19.82 9.33
C ARG A 3 -28.03 -19.51 8.24
N ILE A 4 -27.68 -19.81 7.00
CA ILE A 4 -28.50 -19.54 5.81
C ILE A 4 -28.80 -20.90 5.18
N GLY A 5 -30.07 -21.24 5.05
CA GLY A 5 -30.50 -22.57 4.59
C GLY A 5 -30.38 -22.80 3.08
N GLY A 6 -30.15 -21.74 2.30
CA GLY A 6 -29.89 -21.79 0.86
C GLY A 6 -28.64 -20.99 0.53
N SER A 7 -28.65 -20.28 -0.59
CA SER A 7 -27.53 -19.47 -1.05
C SER A 7 -27.45 -18.09 -0.36
N LEU A 8 -26.22 -17.58 -0.23
CA LEU A 8 -25.91 -16.26 0.34
C LEU A 8 -25.45 -15.33 -0.77
N SER A 9 -26.09 -14.17 -0.91
CA SER A 9 -25.54 -13.05 -1.67
C SER A 9 -25.43 -11.85 -0.76
N ALA A 10 -24.23 -11.30 -0.64
CA ALA A 10 -23.95 -10.16 0.22
C ALA A 10 -23.04 -9.18 -0.50
N ASP A 11 -23.39 -7.89 -0.43
CA ASP A 11 -22.66 -6.81 -1.08
C ASP A 11 -22.50 -5.63 -0.11
N GLY A 12 -21.30 -5.04 -0.07
CA GLY A 12 -21.04 -3.72 0.47
C GLY A 12 -21.20 -3.57 1.99
N GLY A 13 -20.53 -4.41 2.79
CA GLY A 13 -20.59 -4.35 4.27
C GLY A 13 -19.23 -4.21 4.98
N GLU A 14 -19.26 -3.87 6.27
CA GLU A 14 -18.05 -3.82 7.11
C GLU A 14 -17.52 -5.22 7.47
N SER A 15 -18.39 -6.18 7.78
CA SER A 15 -17.98 -7.54 8.09
C SER A 15 -19.13 -8.52 7.94
N ILE A 16 -18.80 -9.77 7.64
CA ILE A 16 -19.78 -10.85 7.47
C ILE A 16 -19.27 -12.12 8.15
N LEU A 17 -20.14 -12.73 8.97
CA LEU A 17 -19.86 -13.96 9.71
C LEU A 17 -21.00 -14.95 9.50
N ALA A 18 -20.87 -15.80 8.47
CA ALA A 18 -21.82 -16.86 8.14
C ALA A 18 -21.22 -18.23 8.49
N SER A 19 -21.72 -18.83 9.56
CA SER A 19 -21.20 -20.13 10.03
C SER A 19 -21.60 -21.32 9.16
N GLY A 20 -22.63 -21.16 8.33
CA GLY A 20 -23.12 -22.19 7.42
C GLY A 20 -24.11 -21.61 6.43
N VAL A 21 -23.75 -21.68 5.15
CA VAL A 21 -24.57 -21.43 3.97
C VAL A 21 -24.87 -22.79 3.35
N GLY A 22 -26.13 -23.07 3.02
CA GLY A 22 -26.56 -24.39 2.59
C GLY A 22 -26.06 -24.77 1.20
N GLU A 23 -25.91 -23.77 0.34
CA GLU A 23 -25.51 -23.89 -1.07
C GLU A 23 -24.31 -22.94 -1.29
N ASP A 24 -24.42 -22.06 -2.29
CA ASP A 24 -23.36 -21.14 -2.71
C ASP A 24 -23.31 -19.85 -1.89
N ALA A 25 -22.13 -19.24 -1.81
CA ALA A 25 -21.96 -17.91 -1.25
C ALA A 25 -21.28 -16.95 -2.22
N ARG A 26 -21.94 -15.82 -2.49
CA ARG A 26 -21.42 -14.72 -3.30
C ARG A 26 -21.22 -13.50 -2.41
N ILE A 27 -19.98 -13.01 -2.37
CA ILE A 27 -19.56 -11.96 -1.44
C ILE A 27 -18.86 -10.86 -2.22
N TYR A 28 -19.39 -9.64 -2.15
CA TYR A 28 -18.91 -8.50 -2.91
C TYR A 28 -18.51 -7.35 -1.99
N ASN A 29 -17.33 -6.77 -2.23
CA ASN A 29 -16.92 -5.44 -1.74
C ASN A 29 -17.01 -5.23 -0.22
N PHE A 30 -16.64 -6.23 0.59
CA PHE A 30 -16.55 -6.10 2.04
C PHE A 30 -15.25 -5.45 2.49
N THR A 31 -15.31 -4.47 3.39
CA THR A 31 -14.14 -3.69 3.85
C THR A 31 -13.43 -4.27 5.08
N GLY A 32 -14.08 -5.15 5.83
CA GLY A 32 -13.52 -5.80 7.01
C GLY A 32 -13.70 -7.31 6.98
N LYS A 33 -13.73 -7.94 8.16
CA LYS A 33 -13.56 -9.40 8.28
C LYS A 33 -14.67 -10.19 7.57
N VAL A 34 -14.26 -11.15 6.74
CA VAL A 34 -15.15 -12.09 6.03
C VAL A 34 -14.89 -13.50 6.57
N GLU A 35 -15.90 -14.10 7.19
CA GLU A 35 -15.84 -15.50 7.64
C GLU A 35 -17.09 -16.24 7.16
N VAL A 36 -16.93 -17.14 6.20
CA VAL A 36 -18.05 -17.86 5.56
C VAL A 36 -17.72 -19.33 5.39
N ASN A 37 -18.64 -20.21 5.81
CA ASN A 37 -18.63 -21.62 5.43
C ASN A 37 -19.83 -21.89 4.53
N ALA A 38 -19.59 -22.31 3.29
CA ALA A 38 -20.62 -22.68 2.34
C ALA A 38 -20.60 -24.18 2.03
N GLY A 39 -21.74 -24.68 1.56
CA GLY A 39 -21.95 -26.09 1.25
C GLY A 39 -21.33 -26.48 -0.08
N ASP A 40 -21.41 -25.60 -1.07
CA ASP A 40 -20.92 -25.83 -2.44
C ASP A 40 -19.83 -24.82 -2.79
N GLU A 41 -20.14 -23.82 -3.63
CA GLU A 41 -19.16 -22.89 -4.21
C GLU A 41 -19.11 -21.55 -3.45
N VAL A 42 -17.93 -20.93 -3.39
CA VAL A 42 -17.79 -19.57 -2.85
C VAL A 42 -17.05 -18.65 -3.81
N SER A 43 -17.67 -17.52 -4.09
CA SER A 43 -17.18 -16.53 -5.04
C SER A 43 -17.08 -15.19 -4.33
N ILE A 44 -15.86 -14.66 -4.26
CA ILE A 44 -15.51 -13.49 -3.46
C ILE A 44 -14.88 -12.45 -4.37
N GLN A 45 -15.36 -11.22 -4.28
CA GLN A 45 -14.83 -10.09 -5.00
C GLN A 45 -14.49 -8.97 -4.02
N ILE A 46 -13.23 -8.54 -4.04
CA ILE A 46 -12.75 -7.46 -3.19
C ILE A 46 -12.18 -6.37 -4.07
N SER A 47 -12.69 -5.13 -3.92
CA SER A 47 -12.20 -3.98 -4.71
C SER A 47 -11.03 -3.24 -4.08
N GLN A 48 -10.76 -3.46 -2.79
CA GLN A 48 -9.78 -2.67 -2.08
C GLN A 48 -8.36 -3.22 -2.22
N VAL A 49 -7.40 -2.30 -2.34
CA VAL A 49 -5.97 -2.60 -2.43
C VAL A 49 -5.48 -3.40 -1.21
N ASN A 50 -5.92 -3.03 -0.01
CA ASN A 50 -5.55 -3.73 1.22
C ASN A 50 -6.65 -4.72 1.59
N VAL A 51 -6.51 -5.96 1.12
CA VAL A 51 -7.52 -7.00 1.34
C VAL A 51 -7.69 -7.24 2.85
N PRO A 52 -8.93 -7.37 3.35
CA PRO A 52 -9.19 -7.62 4.76
C PRO A 52 -8.87 -9.07 5.13
N GLU A 53 -8.99 -9.41 6.41
CA GLU A 53 -8.92 -10.81 6.83
C GLU A 53 -10.11 -11.59 6.26
N ILE A 54 -9.80 -12.60 5.45
CA ILE A 54 -10.80 -13.47 4.81
C ILE A 54 -10.52 -14.90 5.26
N ARG A 55 -11.54 -15.57 5.76
CA ARG A 55 -11.49 -16.99 6.13
C ARG A 55 -12.71 -17.68 5.57
N VAL A 56 -12.52 -18.45 4.50
CA VAL A 56 -13.63 -19.07 3.79
C VAL A 56 -13.40 -20.55 3.62
N LYS A 57 -14.50 -21.31 3.78
CA LYS A 57 -14.55 -22.74 3.48
C LYS A 57 -15.70 -23.02 2.52
N ALA A 58 -15.40 -23.77 1.48
CA ALA A 58 -16.36 -24.24 0.49
C ALA A 58 -16.31 -25.77 0.41
N GLY A 59 -17.43 -26.39 0.05
CA GLY A 59 -17.47 -27.84 -0.17
C GLY A 59 -16.96 -28.25 -1.53
N SER A 60 -16.99 -27.36 -2.52
CA SER A 60 -16.43 -27.56 -3.86
C SER A 60 -15.41 -26.45 -4.15
N ASP A 61 -15.63 -25.60 -5.14
CA ASP A 61 -14.68 -24.60 -5.63
C ASP A 61 -14.71 -23.27 -4.87
N ILE A 62 -13.58 -22.56 -4.89
CA ILE A 62 -13.48 -21.17 -4.43
C ILE A 62 -12.84 -20.31 -5.50
N GLU A 63 -13.51 -19.20 -5.82
CA GLU A 63 -12.99 -18.15 -6.67
C GLU A 63 -12.83 -16.84 -5.91
N LEU A 64 -11.64 -16.26 -5.95
CA LEU A 64 -11.31 -14.97 -5.35
C LEU A 64 -10.80 -14.00 -6.40
N PHE A 65 -11.52 -12.90 -6.55
CA PHE A 65 -11.17 -11.78 -7.41
C PHE A 65 -10.60 -10.63 -6.58
N LEU A 66 -9.42 -10.18 -6.98
CA LEU A 66 -8.67 -9.12 -6.33
C LEU A 66 -8.30 -8.04 -7.36
N PRO A 67 -8.03 -6.79 -6.94
CA PRO A 67 -7.44 -5.83 -7.85
C PRO A 67 -5.99 -6.22 -8.19
N GLU A 68 -5.50 -5.78 -9.35
CA GLU A 68 -4.11 -6.03 -9.81
C GLU A 68 -3.04 -5.62 -8.80
N ASN A 69 -3.33 -4.64 -7.95
CA ASN A 69 -2.43 -4.11 -6.92
C ASN A 69 -2.78 -4.58 -5.50
N ALA A 70 -3.49 -5.70 -5.35
CA ALA A 70 -3.88 -6.23 -4.04
C ALA A 70 -2.69 -6.60 -3.14
N ASN A 71 -2.82 -6.29 -1.86
CA ASN A 71 -1.86 -6.58 -0.81
C ASN A 71 -2.50 -7.53 0.21
N CYS A 72 -2.04 -8.78 0.25
CA CYS A 72 -2.49 -9.79 1.23
C CYS A 72 -1.51 -10.95 1.36
N GLN A 73 -1.68 -11.76 2.40
CA GLN A 73 -1.04 -13.06 2.51
C GLN A 73 -2.05 -14.15 2.14
N LEU A 74 -1.82 -14.87 1.04
CA LEU A 74 -2.67 -16.01 0.67
C LEU A 74 -2.24 -17.26 1.42
N ASP A 75 -3.21 -18.02 1.92
CA ASP A 75 -3.06 -19.36 2.48
C ASP A 75 -4.19 -20.24 1.93
N LEU A 76 -3.85 -21.03 0.91
CA LEU A 76 -4.79 -21.75 0.07
C LEU A 76 -4.71 -23.24 0.35
N ARG A 77 -5.87 -23.87 0.54
CA ARG A 77 -5.99 -25.31 0.80
C ARG A 77 -7.04 -25.94 -0.12
N SER A 78 -6.62 -26.74 -1.07
CA SER A 78 -7.49 -27.42 -2.03
C SER A 78 -7.52 -28.92 -1.74
N GLY A 79 -8.73 -29.50 -1.62
CA GLY A 79 -8.91 -30.94 -1.50
C GLY A 79 -8.74 -31.69 -2.83
N GLY A 80 -9.07 -31.04 -3.96
CA GLY A 80 -8.90 -31.55 -5.32
C GLY A 80 -7.50 -31.37 -5.91
N GLU A 81 -6.55 -30.88 -5.11
CA GLU A 81 -5.16 -30.67 -5.49
C GLU A 81 -4.99 -29.71 -6.68
N SER A 82 -5.88 -28.73 -6.84
CA SER A 82 -5.82 -27.75 -7.94
C SER A 82 -5.89 -26.33 -7.39
N ILE A 83 -4.78 -25.60 -7.53
CA ILE A 83 -4.66 -24.21 -7.09
C ILE A 83 -4.10 -23.37 -8.23
N LYS A 84 -4.85 -22.34 -8.63
CA LYS A 84 -4.47 -21.38 -9.67
C LYS A 84 -4.43 -19.98 -9.06
N VAL A 85 -3.31 -19.27 -9.23
CA VAL A 85 -3.09 -17.91 -8.74
C VAL A 85 -2.55 -17.07 -9.89
N HIS A 86 -3.42 -16.23 -10.44
CA HIS A 86 -3.14 -15.25 -11.48
C HIS A 86 -3.43 -13.85 -10.94
N ALA A 87 -2.80 -13.45 -9.83
CA ALA A 87 -3.09 -12.20 -9.13
C ALA A 87 -1.84 -11.53 -8.57
N GLY A 88 -1.79 -10.20 -8.55
CA GLY A 88 -0.72 -9.43 -7.92
C GLY A 88 0.65 -9.67 -8.57
N GLY A 89 0.66 -9.90 -9.89
CA GLY A 89 1.84 -10.25 -10.67
C GLY A 89 2.35 -11.68 -10.47
N GLN A 90 1.62 -12.53 -9.74
CA GLN A 90 1.88 -13.97 -9.67
C GLN A 90 1.12 -14.70 -10.79
N GLU A 91 1.77 -15.66 -11.43
CA GLU A 91 1.16 -16.56 -12.41
C GLU A 91 1.60 -17.99 -12.08
N VAL A 92 0.79 -18.66 -11.27
CA VAL A 92 1.08 -19.97 -10.69
C VAL A 92 -0.10 -20.89 -10.92
N GLU A 93 0.16 -22.03 -11.54
CA GLU A 93 -0.76 -23.17 -11.55
C GLU A 93 -0.06 -24.32 -10.85
N LEU A 94 -0.67 -24.81 -9.78
CA LEU A 94 -0.10 -25.82 -8.91
C LEU A 94 -1.09 -26.98 -8.78
N GLU A 95 -0.60 -28.18 -9.07
CA GLU A 95 -1.24 -29.42 -8.64
C GLU A 95 -0.77 -29.74 -7.22
N GLY A 96 -1.48 -29.24 -6.20
CA GLY A 96 -1.07 -29.39 -4.81
C GLY A 96 -2.17 -29.00 -3.81
N ARG A 97 -2.05 -29.51 -2.59
CA ARG A 97 -3.06 -29.34 -1.54
C ARG A 97 -2.96 -28.03 -0.78
N GLU A 98 -1.76 -27.48 -0.67
CA GLU A 98 -1.50 -26.30 0.14
C GLU A 98 -0.55 -25.37 -0.62
N PHE A 99 -0.89 -24.09 -0.65
CA PHE A 99 -0.06 -23.06 -1.26
C PHE A 99 -0.19 -21.75 -0.48
N SER A 100 0.94 -21.13 -0.15
CA SER A 100 0.94 -19.84 0.55
C SER A 100 1.94 -18.91 -0.09
N VAL A 101 1.47 -17.70 -0.42
CA VAL A 101 2.25 -16.69 -1.12
C VAL A 101 1.80 -15.29 -0.69
N PRO A 102 2.74 -14.35 -0.43
CA PRO A 102 2.39 -12.95 -0.30
C PRO A 102 2.03 -12.35 -1.68
N LEU A 103 0.94 -11.61 -1.74
CA LEU A 103 0.63 -10.72 -2.86
C LEU A 103 1.03 -9.28 -2.53
N GLY A 104 1.60 -8.58 -3.52
CA GLY A 104 2.04 -7.19 -3.36
C GLY A 104 3.07 -7.02 -2.23
N SER A 105 2.80 -6.11 -1.30
CA SER A 105 3.64 -5.90 -0.10
C SER A 105 3.37 -6.91 1.03
N GLY A 106 2.48 -7.88 0.82
CA GLY A 106 1.88 -8.67 1.91
C GLY A 106 0.83 -7.86 2.68
N GLY A 107 0.16 -8.49 3.66
CA GLY A 107 -0.92 -7.83 4.40
C GLY A 107 -1.71 -8.77 5.30
N ALA A 108 -3.03 -8.56 5.36
CA ALA A 108 -3.91 -9.44 6.11
C ALA A 108 -3.93 -10.86 5.54
N LEU A 109 -4.25 -11.84 6.38
CA LEU A 109 -4.34 -13.23 5.98
C LEU A 109 -5.66 -13.50 5.25
N VAL A 110 -5.54 -14.11 4.08
CA VAL A 110 -6.64 -14.62 3.25
C VAL A 110 -6.49 -16.13 3.21
N SER A 111 -7.28 -16.81 4.03
CA SER A 111 -7.30 -18.27 4.18
C SER A 111 -8.50 -18.85 3.45
N LEU A 112 -8.25 -19.61 2.38
CA LEU A 112 -9.27 -20.24 1.55
C LEU A 112 -9.12 -21.76 1.64
N THR A 113 -10.21 -22.46 1.95
CA THR A 113 -10.24 -23.93 1.95
C THR A 113 -11.36 -24.43 1.06
N ALA A 114 -11.01 -24.99 -0.09
CA ALA A 114 -11.94 -25.57 -1.06
C ALA A 114 -11.91 -27.10 -0.97
N GLY A 115 -13.04 -27.73 -1.28
CA GLY A 115 -13.11 -29.18 -1.44
C GLY A 115 -12.43 -29.63 -2.73
N ASP A 116 -12.58 -28.84 -3.79
CA ASP A 116 -12.08 -29.17 -5.12
C ASP A 116 -10.96 -28.20 -5.51
N SER A 117 -11.25 -27.14 -6.26
CA SER A 117 -10.25 -26.22 -6.79
C SER A 117 -10.30 -24.81 -6.17
N ILE A 118 -9.16 -24.11 -6.22
CA ILE A 118 -9.07 -22.70 -5.83
C ILE A 118 -8.53 -21.90 -7.01
N MET A 119 -9.23 -20.84 -7.36
CA MET A 119 -8.76 -19.83 -8.31
C MET A 119 -8.67 -18.47 -7.62
N VAL A 120 -7.52 -17.82 -7.72
CA VAL A 120 -7.31 -16.43 -7.34
C VAL A 120 -6.88 -15.66 -8.58
N THR A 121 -7.59 -14.61 -8.95
CA THR A 121 -7.30 -13.87 -10.18
C THR A 121 -7.46 -12.36 -9.99
N ASP A 122 -6.63 -11.59 -10.68
CA ASP A 122 -6.77 -10.14 -10.86
C ASP A 122 -7.19 -9.73 -12.27
N ARG A 123 -7.29 -10.71 -13.17
CA ARG A 123 -7.57 -10.48 -14.57
C ARG A 123 -9.04 -10.13 -14.75
N GLU A 124 -9.28 -9.15 -15.62
CA GLU A 124 -10.58 -8.99 -16.25
C GLU A 124 -10.98 -10.31 -16.88
N ASN A 125 -12.19 -10.79 -16.56
CA ASN A 125 -12.77 -11.93 -17.24
C ASN A 125 -12.99 -11.55 -18.70
N ALA A 126 -11.92 -11.61 -19.49
CA ALA A 126 -11.98 -11.49 -20.92
C ALA A 126 -12.76 -12.72 -21.38
N ALA A 127 -14.03 -12.49 -21.72
CA ALA A 127 -14.98 -13.48 -22.20
C ALA A 127 -14.52 -14.18 -23.50
N ASN A 128 -13.40 -14.90 -23.46
CA ASN A 128 -12.73 -15.48 -24.62
C ASN A 128 -12.02 -16.82 -24.31
N ASP A 129 -12.12 -17.38 -23.12
CA ASP A 129 -11.85 -18.80 -22.95
C ASP A 129 -13.13 -19.52 -22.53
N GLU A 130 -13.39 -20.63 -23.22
CA GLU A 130 -14.66 -21.37 -23.33
C GLU A 130 -15.04 -22.13 -22.05
N HIS A 131 -14.91 -21.52 -20.87
CA HIS A 131 -15.37 -22.08 -19.61
C HIS A 131 -16.33 -21.12 -18.93
N ASP A 132 -17.49 -21.68 -18.54
CA ASP A 132 -18.63 -21.00 -17.94
C ASP A 132 -18.22 -19.92 -16.95
N SER A 133 -18.32 -18.66 -17.37
CA SER A 133 -18.07 -17.52 -16.51
C SER A 133 -19.12 -17.49 -15.41
N PHE A 134 -18.76 -17.95 -14.21
CA PHE A 134 -19.62 -17.89 -13.02
C PHE A 134 -20.03 -16.45 -12.67
N TRP A 135 -19.29 -15.46 -13.18
CA TRP A 135 -19.52 -14.03 -12.98
C TRP A 135 -20.34 -13.43 -14.11
N ASP A 136 -21.54 -12.92 -13.77
CA ASP A 136 -22.36 -12.13 -14.69
C ASP A 136 -21.61 -10.86 -15.13
N SER A 137 -21.69 -10.49 -16.40
CA SER A 137 -20.94 -9.36 -16.98
C SER A 137 -21.32 -8.02 -16.35
N ASP A 138 -22.49 -7.93 -15.71
CA ASP A 138 -22.94 -6.71 -15.05
C ASP A 138 -22.20 -6.48 -13.72
N HIS A 139 -21.93 -7.51 -12.92
CA HIS A 139 -21.15 -7.35 -11.68
C HIS A 139 -19.68 -6.99 -11.95
N TRP A 140 -19.11 -7.47 -13.07
CA TRP A 140 -17.77 -7.08 -13.49
C TRP A 140 -17.67 -5.60 -13.91
N LYS A 141 -18.67 -5.09 -14.65
CA LYS A 141 -18.70 -3.66 -15.03
C LYS A 141 -18.74 -2.77 -13.79
N ASP A 142 -19.55 -3.16 -12.80
CA ASP A 142 -19.66 -2.44 -11.54
C ASP A 142 -18.35 -2.51 -10.73
N PHE A 143 -17.69 -3.67 -10.71
CA PHE A 143 -16.35 -3.83 -10.13
C PHE A 143 -15.32 -2.88 -10.77
N GLY A 144 -15.22 -2.89 -12.10
CA GLY A 144 -14.31 -2.00 -12.82
C GLY A 144 -14.59 -0.52 -12.56
N PHE A 145 -15.88 -0.16 -12.43
CA PHE A 145 -16.28 1.21 -12.08
C PHE A 145 -15.87 1.58 -10.64
N ASP A 146 -16.01 0.65 -9.70
CA ASP A 146 -15.67 0.85 -8.29
C ASP A 146 -14.16 0.91 -8.07
N ILE A 147 -13.37 0.04 -8.71
CA ILE A 147 -11.91 0.16 -8.77
C ILE A 147 -11.52 1.52 -9.35
N GLY A 148 -12.09 1.91 -10.50
CA GLY A 148 -11.81 3.18 -11.13
C GLY A 148 -12.15 4.38 -10.23
N ARG A 149 -13.22 4.28 -9.44
CA ARG A 149 -13.60 5.31 -8.45
C ARG A 149 -12.62 5.34 -7.29
N GLN A 150 -12.28 4.19 -6.70
CA GLN A 150 -11.38 4.09 -5.56
C GLN A 150 -9.97 4.56 -5.90
N VAL A 151 -9.46 4.23 -7.10
CA VAL A 151 -8.17 4.71 -7.59
C VAL A 151 -8.20 6.23 -7.79
N ARG A 152 -9.24 6.78 -8.41
CA ARG A 152 -9.40 8.25 -8.57
C ARG A 152 -9.48 8.98 -7.23
N GLU A 153 -10.20 8.43 -6.27
CA GLU A 153 -10.34 9.01 -4.93
C GLU A 153 -9.02 8.96 -4.17
N SER A 154 -8.30 7.84 -4.24
CA SER A 154 -6.96 7.70 -3.64
C SER A 154 -5.94 8.67 -4.25
N LEU A 155 -5.96 8.86 -5.58
CA LEU A 155 -5.12 9.86 -6.25
C LEU A 155 -5.49 11.29 -5.86
N LYS A 156 -6.77 11.58 -5.65
CA LYS A 156 -7.24 12.90 -5.22
C LYS A 156 -6.79 13.22 -3.79
N ILE A 157 -6.83 12.25 -2.88
CA ILE A 157 -6.35 12.41 -1.49
C ILE A 157 -4.83 12.64 -1.45
N ALA A 158 -4.07 11.94 -2.29
CA ALA A 158 -2.63 12.18 -2.46
C ALA A 158 -2.34 13.54 -3.11
N GLY A 159 -3.17 13.99 -4.07
CA GLY A 159 -3.06 15.30 -4.70
C GLY A 159 -3.36 16.45 -3.73
N ASP A 160 -4.46 16.36 -2.98
CA ASP A 160 -4.90 17.40 -2.04
C ASP A 160 -3.92 17.59 -0.86
N SER A 161 -3.24 16.53 -0.43
CA SER A 161 -2.20 16.61 0.60
C SER A 161 -0.92 17.30 0.11
N VAL A 162 -0.52 17.07 -1.15
CA VAL A 162 0.56 17.83 -1.81
C VAL A 162 0.16 19.29 -2.00
N ASP A 163 -1.08 19.57 -2.42
CA ASP A 163 -1.61 20.92 -2.61
C ASP A 163 -1.69 21.69 -1.28
N MET A 164 -2.08 21.03 -0.19
CA MET A 164 -2.06 21.58 1.17
C MET A 164 -0.63 21.82 1.66
N ALA A 165 0.31 20.92 1.40
CA ALA A 165 1.72 21.09 1.76
C ALA A 165 2.36 22.27 0.99
N ILE A 166 2.07 22.41 -0.31
CA ILE A 166 2.50 23.55 -1.13
C ILE A 166 1.88 24.86 -0.63
N LYS A 167 0.59 24.85 -0.27
CA LYS A 167 -0.10 26.03 0.30
C LYS A 167 0.43 26.39 1.69
N GLN A 168 0.81 25.43 2.52
CA GLN A 168 1.43 25.66 3.83
C GLN A 168 2.87 26.19 3.67
N ALA A 169 3.66 25.64 2.76
CA ALA A 169 4.99 26.14 2.42
C ALA A 169 4.93 27.58 1.85
N GLY A 170 3.95 27.85 0.98
CA GLY A 170 3.72 29.19 0.43
C GLY A 170 3.26 30.23 1.46
N LYS A 171 2.55 29.81 2.51
CA LYS A 171 2.18 30.70 3.64
C LYS A 171 3.34 30.95 4.59
N ALA A 172 4.14 29.92 4.90
CA ALA A 172 5.35 30.05 5.73
C ALA A 172 6.41 30.95 5.08
N GLY A 173 6.62 30.83 3.76
CA GLY A 173 7.53 31.70 3.01
C GLY A 173 7.10 33.18 3.01
N LYS A 174 5.79 33.47 3.00
CA LYS A 174 5.27 34.84 3.09
C LYS A 174 5.42 35.48 4.46
N VAL A 175 5.38 34.69 5.54
CA VAL A 175 5.57 35.17 6.92
C VAL A 175 7.06 35.41 7.20
N ALA A 176 7.94 34.50 6.76
CA ALA A 176 9.38 34.68 6.87
C ALA A 176 9.88 35.89 6.06
N GLY A 177 9.36 36.12 4.85
CA GLY A 177 9.72 37.29 4.05
C GLY A 177 9.41 38.63 4.72
N ARG A 178 8.31 38.71 5.49
CA ARG A 178 7.93 39.94 6.22
C ARG A 178 8.75 40.19 7.48
N GLU A 179 9.28 39.15 8.13
CA GLU A 179 10.20 39.34 9.26
C GLU A 179 11.59 39.74 8.78
N VAL A 180 12.08 39.13 7.71
CA VAL A 180 13.37 39.49 7.11
C VAL A 180 13.36 40.96 6.66
N GLU A 181 12.30 41.43 5.98
CA GLU A 181 12.15 42.84 5.59
C GLU A 181 12.14 43.79 6.81
N ARG A 182 11.56 43.38 7.93
CA ARG A 182 11.52 44.17 9.17
C ARG A 182 12.90 44.27 9.82
N VAL A 183 13.63 43.16 9.87
CA VAL A 183 15.00 43.10 10.40
C VAL A 183 15.98 43.88 9.52
N PHE A 184 15.84 43.83 8.19
CA PHE A 184 16.64 44.66 7.28
C PHE A 184 16.34 46.15 7.45
N ARG A 185 15.07 46.53 7.67
CA ARG A 185 14.69 47.93 7.93
C ARG A 185 15.29 48.46 9.24
N ASP A 186 15.26 47.66 10.31
CA ASP A 186 15.85 48.01 11.61
C ASP A 186 17.40 48.08 11.57
N LEU A 187 18.05 47.26 10.72
CA LEU A 187 19.50 47.33 10.48
C LEU A 187 19.91 48.55 9.65
N GLU A 188 19.03 49.01 8.75
CA GLU A 188 19.30 50.16 7.89
C GLU A 188 19.13 51.50 8.62
N GLU A 189 18.20 51.56 9.60
CA GLU A 189 17.93 52.75 10.41
C GLU A 189 19.02 53.02 11.47
N ASN A 190 19.81 52.02 11.87
CA ASN A 190 20.80 52.14 12.96
C ASN A 190 22.25 52.38 12.49
N ARG A 191 22.49 52.74 11.23
CA ARG A 191 23.83 53.09 10.73
C ARG A 191 24.19 54.55 11.01
N PHE A 192 24.44 54.96 12.26
CA PHE A 192 25.36 56.05 12.60
C PHE A 192 25.51 56.24 14.13
N ARG A 193 26.55 55.64 14.75
CA ARG A 193 27.49 56.28 15.71
C ARG A 193 28.53 55.29 16.31
N PRO A 194 29.79 55.71 16.56
CA PRO A 194 30.90 54.83 16.96
C PRO A 194 31.19 54.80 18.48
N GLY A 195 31.30 53.59 19.07
CA GLY A 195 32.02 53.16 20.31
C GLY A 195 31.80 53.88 21.67
N PRO A 196 32.39 53.42 22.81
CA PRO A 196 33.16 52.19 23.07
C PRO A 196 32.90 51.47 24.45
N ARG A 197 33.52 50.29 24.60
CA ARG A 197 33.94 49.52 25.82
C ARG A 197 32.98 48.59 26.60
N SER A 198 33.63 47.50 27.00
CA SER A 198 33.25 46.24 27.64
C SER A 198 32.45 46.28 28.95
N ASN A 199 31.69 45.21 29.21
CA ASN A 199 31.99 44.35 30.37
C ASN A 199 31.53 42.90 30.16
N VAL A 200 32.39 41.99 30.63
CA VAL A 200 32.24 40.53 30.63
C VAL A 200 31.59 40.07 31.94
N VAL A 201 30.66 39.13 31.84
CA VAL A 201 30.38 38.06 32.83
C VAL A 201 29.98 36.84 31.99
N GLY A 202 30.55 35.63 32.08
CA GLY A 202 31.38 35.03 33.12
C GLY A 202 30.62 33.91 33.82
N PHE A 203 30.34 32.78 33.15
CA PHE A 203 30.11 31.49 33.80
C PHE A 203 30.89 30.41 33.07
N SER A 204 31.81 29.80 33.84
CA SER A 204 32.79 28.82 33.39
C SER A 204 32.28 27.39 33.45
N MET A 205 32.86 26.61 32.54
CA MET A 205 33.00 25.16 32.42
C MET A 205 32.90 24.33 33.72
N GLY A 206 32.12 23.25 33.66
CA GLY A 206 32.25 22.07 34.51
C GLY A 206 32.26 20.83 33.61
N GLU A 207 33.47 20.31 33.40
CA GLU A 207 33.80 19.17 32.53
C GLU A 207 33.47 17.86 33.23
N ASN A 208 32.76 16.95 32.55
CA ASN A 208 32.96 15.52 32.77
C ASN A 208 32.61 14.78 31.46
N GLN A 209 33.65 14.48 30.70
CA GLN A 209 33.64 13.59 29.55
C GLN A 209 34.17 12.23 30.01
N PRO A 210 33.58 11.13 29.52
CA PRO A 210 34.39 10.00 29.11
C PRO A 210 34.40 9.86 27.57
N GLU A 211 35.62 9.71 27.04
CA GLU A 211 36.05 9.16 25.73
C GLU A 211 35.21 7.93 25.30
N ALA A 212 34.98 7.52 24.04
CA ALA A 212 35.39 7.80 22.64
C ALA A 212 34.42 6.95 21.74
N PRO A 213 34.56 6.79 20.39
CA PRO A 213 35.47 7.41 19.44
C PRO A 213 34.77 8.03 18.20
N ALA A 214 35.60 8.71 17.40
CA ALA A 214 35.30 9.30 16.11
C ALA A 214 34.54 8.38 15.13
N ALA A 215 33.50 8.91 14.49
CA ALA A 215 33.02 8.42 13.22
C ALA A 215 32.87 9.59 12.25
N LYS A 216 33.36 9.35 11.04
CA LYS A 216 33.75 10.29 10.01
C LYS A 216 32.54 11.04 9.45
N ALA A 217 32.78 12.26 8.96
CA ALA A 217 31.87 12.93 8.04
C ALA A 217 31.63 12.01 6.83
N GLY A 218 30.48 11.33 6.81
CA GLY A 218 29.94 10.70 5.60
C GLY A 218 29.39 11.78 4.66
N PRO A 219 29.27 11.48 3.36
CA PRO A 219 28.94 12.48 2.36
C PRO A 219 27.53 13.03 2.54
N SER A 220 27.41 14.32 2.22
CA SER A 220 26.19 15.12 2.37
C SER A 220 25.08 14.58 1.45
N ASP A 221 23.85 14.53 1.97
CA ASP A 221 22.64 14.05 1.28
C ASP A 221 22.35 14.74 -0.07
N GLU A 222 23.03 15.85 -0.37
CA GLU A 222 23.00 16.53 -1.67
C GLU A 222 23.62 15.70 -2.79
N GLU A 223 24.71 14.96 -2.53
CA GLU A 223 25.40 14.15 -3.54
C GLU A 223 24.57 12.91 -3.91
N ARG A 224 23.89 12.32 -2.91
CA ARG A 224 22.94 11.21 -3.10
C ARG A 224 21.73 11.63 -3.94
N MET A 225 21.19 12.84 -3.69
CA MET A 225 20.09 13.37 -4.50
C MET A 225 20.46 13.63 -5.95
N LEU A 226 21.71 14.04 -6.24
CA LEU A 226 22.16 14.25 -7.62
C LEU A 226 22.22 12.95 -8.41
N VAL A 227 22.72 11.87 -7.80
CA VAL A 227 22.81 10.54 -8.44
C VAL A 227 21.41 9.97 -8.73
N LEU A 228 20.46 10.11 -7.80
CA LEU A 228 19.06 9.69 -8.01
C LEU A 228 18.40 10.47 -9.15
N LYS A 229 18.70 11.76 -9.28
CA LYS A 229 18.21 12.59 -10.39
C LYS A 229 18.80 12.14 -11.74
N MET A 230 20.06 11.69 -11.77
CA MET A 230 20.69 11.18 -12.99
C MET A 230 20.14 9.81 -13.43
N LEU A 231 19.74 8.96 -12.49
CA LEU A 231 19.03 7.70 -12.77
C LEU A 231 17.65 7.98 -13.40
N GLN A 232 16.93 8.95 -12.85
CA GLN A 232 15.61 9.36 -13.37
C GLN A 232 15.71 9.95 -14.78
N GLU A 233 16.79 10.68 -15.07
CA GLU A 233 17.08 11.21 -16.41
C GLU A 233 17.65 10.16 -17.40
N LYS A 234 17.74 8.87 -16.99
CA LYS A 234 18.29 7.74 -17.78
C LYS A 234 19.72 7.97 -18.30
N LYS A 235 20.48 8.87 -17.66
CA LYS A 235 21.87 9.17 -18.07
C LYS A 235 22.88 8.14 -17.56
N ILE A 236 22.46 7.30 -16.62
CA ILE A 236 23.23 6.22 -16.01
C ILE A 236 22.34 4.99 -15.85
N THR A 237 22.94 3.81 -15.93
CA THR A 237 22.23 2.54 -15.72
C THR A 237 22.10 2.22 -14.23
N VAL A 238 21.15 1.34 -13.88
CA VAL A 238 20.85 0.96 -12.48
C VAL A 238 22.10 0.45 -11.76
N GLU A 239 22.89 -0.38 -12.43
CA GLU A 239 24.12 -0.97 -11.89
C GLU A 239 25.23 0.07 -11.64
N GLU A 240 25.30 1.12 -12.48
CA GLU A 240 26.26 2.21 -12.31
C GLU A 240 25.87 3.13 -11.14
N ALA A 241 24.58 3.37 -10.96
CA ALA A 241 24.07 4.16 -9.85
C ALA A 241 24.34 3.47 -8.50
N GLU A 242 24.12 2.15 -8.41
CA GLU A 242 24.43 1.37 -7.20
C GLU A 242 25.92 1.40 -6.86
N LYS A 243 26.79 1.34 -7.87
CA LYS A 243 28.24 1.41 -7.68
C LYS A 243 28.71 2.78 -7.17
N LEU A 244 28.09 3.86 -7.64
CA LEU A 244 28.38 5.23 -7.21
C LEU A 244 27.81 5.53 -5.81
N LEU A 245 26.59 5.04 -5.51
CA LEU A 245 25.99 5.14 -4.18
C LEU A 245 26.82 4.40 -3.12
N ASN A 246 27.29 3.18 -3.43
CA ASN A 246 28.15 2.42 -2.52
C ASN A 246 29.54 3.03 -2.33
N ALA A 247 30.05 3.78 -3.32
CA ALA A 247 31.32 4.49 -3.20
C ALA A 247 31.21 5.74 -2.30
N LEU A 248 30.01 6.31 -2.17
CA LEU A 248 29.72 7.43 -1.28
C LEU A 248 29.48 6.95 0.17
N ASP A 249 28.98 5.74 0.40
CA ASP A 249 28.64 5.28 1.77
C ASP A 249 29.85 4.95 2.70
N ARG A 250 31.09 5.34 2.33
CA ARG A 250 32.34 4.85 2.97
C ARG A 250 33.26 5.93 3.52
#